data_AF-A0A0D8Y951-F1
#
_entry.id   AF-A0A0D8Y951-F1
#
_cell.length_a   1.000
_cell.length_b   1.000
_cell.length_c   1.000
_cell.angle_alpha   90.00
_cell.angle_beta   90.00
_cell.angle_gamma   90.00
#
_symmetry.space_group_name_H-M   'P 1'
#
loop_
_entity.id
_entity.type
_entity.pdbx_description
1 polymer ?
#
loop_
_entity_poly.entity_id
_entity_poly.type
_entity_poly.pdbx_seq_one_letter_code
_entity_poly.pdbx_strand_id
1 'polypeptide(L)'
;MPKHIIKVFISLKDEFTHENVCEPTSSPKYMTVVSTFASIAAARGDIYGNLNKCYTIWRDKIEPNVRNSTKKHTYAELPLRLAACFLLNGDYYKALSCLLHSINLESKNILPRVLALRWSAFLGEWEMAEMALAFENAKFMQKDVEDYFASHLILTKEFVKYYVDFNRDHNTRSNSGTSLLKMTHKINADTRTTFLTFEAQSFANWIYSFNCLHRAVVKSEGVMKNRIPGIHKESESIDFRKLSSDVNDFLKACASYAEFCELRREYSIELLNVGMVHDAAFHSQLGLWSALKIGVFFRIQQFVNVNTLIRQCVVQVEFRKDLQFCMNIIRILYLKEPSSKNVFGGSKQKEVLPDDSEMSLLLTAKSPMGNRLFPASEGQKSVAISIMESFEDLRLE
;
A
#
# COMPACT_ATOMS: atom_id res chain seq x y z
N MET A 1 25.04 -3.61 3.35
CA MET A 1 23.95 -2.86 2.67
C MET A 1 24.48 -2.34 1.33
N PRO A 2 23.72 -2.35 0.22
CA PRO A 2 24.19 -1.79 -1.05
C PRO A 2 24.53 -0.30 -0.90
N LYS A 3 25.70 0.15 -1.40
CA LYS A 3 26.23 1.53 -1.26
C LYS A 3 25.26 2.66 -1.65
N HIS A 4 24.22 2.36 -2.43
CA HIS A 4 23.26 3.34 -2.96
C HIS A 4 22.05 3.56 -2.05
N ILE A 5 21.59 2.52 -1.33
CA ILE A 5 20.53 2.68 -0.32
C ILE A 5 21.04 3.60 0.80
N ILE A 6 22.33 3.47 1.13
CA ILE A 6 23.04 4.34 2.06
C ILE A 6 22.94 5.81 1.66
N LYS A 7 22.95 6.18 0.37
CA LYS A 7 22.86 7.58 -0.07
C LYS A 7 21.50 8.22 0.19
N VAL A 8 20.40 7.48 -0.01
CA VAL A 8 19.04 8.00 0.33
C VAL A 8 18.91 8.15 1.84
N PHE A 9 19.41 7.18 2.62
CA PHE A 9 19.43 7.29 4.08
C PHE A 9 20.31 8.42 4.60
N ILE A 10 21.47 8.66 3.98
CA ILE A 10 22.32 9.82 4.29
C ILE A 10 21.54 11.10 3.99
N SER A 11 20.96 11.23 2.79
CA SER A 11 20.14 12.41 2.45
C SER A 11 18.97 12.62 3.41
N LEU A 12 18.30 11.55 3.86
CA LEU A 12 17.26 11.65 4.90
C LEU A 12 17.82 12.17 6.23
N LYS A 13 18.98 11.68 6.66
CA LYS A 13 19.62 12.12 7.92
C LYS A 13 20.17 13.53 7.85
N ASP A 14 20.65 13.96 6.69
CA ASP A 14 21.23 15.29 6.50
C ASP A 14 20.13 16.37 6.43
N GLU A 15 18.98 16.05 5.86
CA GLU A 15 17.88 16.99 5.64
C GLU A 15 16.90 17.09 6.83
N PHE A 16 16.76 16.03 7.63
CA PHE A 16 15.74 15.94 8.67
C PHE A 16 16.30 15.76 10.09
N THR A 17 15.81 16.60 10.99
CA THR A 17 15.74 16.36 12.43
C THR A 17 14.39 15.69 12.75
N HIS A 18 14.31 14.95 13.87
CA HIS A 18 13.09 14.23 14.27
C HIS A 18 11.84 15.12 14.33
N GLU A 19 12.00 16.38 14.75
CA GLU A 19 10.91 17.35 14.89
C GLU A 19 10.34 17.81 13.55
N ASN A 20 11.12 17.73 12.47
CA ASN A 20 10.77 18.33 11.18
C ASN A 20 10.23 17.33 10.15
N VAL A 21 10.21 16.03 10.48
CA VAL A 21 9.74 14.96 9.58
C VAL A 21 8.28 15.19 9.15
N CYS A 22 7.46 15.67 10.08
CA CYS A 22 6.03 15.85 9.89
C CYS A 22 5.61 17.33 9.83
N GLU A 23 6.56 18.25 9.68
CA GLU A 23 6.26 19.66 9.47
C GLU A 23 5.60 19.83 8.09
N PRO A 24 4.36 20.35 8.01
CA PRO A 24 3.62 20.44 6.75
C PRO A 24 4.34 21.19 5.63
N THR A 25 5.31 22.06 5.96
CA THR A 25 6.13 22.87 5.06
C THR A 25 7.49 22.25 4.69
N SER A 26 7.76 21.00 5.10
CA SER A 26 9.02 20.28 4.81
C SER A 26 9.14 19.74 3.37
N SER A 27 8.23 20.06 2.44
CA SER A 27 8.32 19.53 1.07
C SER A 27 9.62 19.90 0.32
N PRO A 28 10.30 21.04 0.55
CA PRO A 28 11.63 21.29 -0.02
C PRO A 28 12.65 20.22 0.38
N LYS A 29 12.65 19.79 1.65
CA LYS A 29 13.54 18.73 2.16
C LYS A 29 13.20 17.38 1.52
N TYR A 30 11.90 17.06 1.44
CA TYR A 30 11.45 15.86 0.74
C TYR A 30 11.82 15.87 -0.75
N MET A 31 11.82 17.02 -1.41
CA MET A 31 12.24 17.14 -2.80
C MET A 31 13.71 16.75 -3.00
N THR A 32 14.61 17.18 -2.11
CA THR A 32 16.03 16.78 -2.16
C THR A 32 16.19 15.26 -2.04
N VAL A 33 15.50 14.65 -1.08
CA VAL A 33 15.57 13.20 -0.86
C VAL A 33 14.96 12.43 -2.03
N VAL A 34 13.79 12.84 -2.53
CA VAL A 34 13.13 12.19 -3.66
C VAL A 34 13.96 12.31 -4.93
N SER A 35 14.61 13.46 -5.17
CA SER A 35 15.53 13.64 -6.30
C SER A 35 16.71 12.67 -6.23
N THR A 36 17.29 12.50 -5.04
CA THR A 36 18.36 11.53 -4.79
C THR A 36 17.87 10.09 -5.03
N PHE A 37 16.68 9.75 -4.54
CA PHE A 37 16.06 8.46 -4.76
C PHE A 37 15.81 8.18 -6.24
N ALA A 38 15.20 9.12 -6.98
CA ALA A 38 14.90 8.99 -8.40
C ALA A 38 16.17 8.77 -9.25
N SER A 39 17.23 9.53 -8.98
CA SER A 39 18.54 9.37 -9.63
C SER A 39 19.12 7.96 -9.42
N ILE A 40 19.04 7.44 -8.19
CA ILE A 40 19.53 6.11 -7.84
C ILE A 40 18.65 5.02 -8.46
N ALA A 41 17.32 5.19 -8.46
CA ALA A 41 16.39 4.25 -9.04
C ALA A 41 16.62 4.12 -10.55
N ALA A 42 16.83 5.23 -11.26
CA ALA A 42 17.13 5.24 -12.69
C ALA A 42 18.41 4.45 -13.02
N ALA A 43 19.42 4.52 -12.15
CA ALA A 43 20.69 3.79 -12.33
C ALA A 43 20.59 2.27 -12.07
N ARG A 44 19.52 1.78 -11.44
CA ARG A 44 19.39 0.37 -10.99
C ARG A 44 18.62 -0.54 -11.95
N GLY A 45 18.13 0.02 -13.05
CA GLY A 45 17.30 -0.69 -14.00
C GLY A 45 15.90 -1.01 -13.45
N ASP A 46 15.10 -1.71 -14.25
CA ASP A 46 13.70 -1.95 -13.95
C ASP A 46 13.50 -3.17 -13.03
N ILE A 47 13.67 -2.96 -11.72
CA ILE A 47 13.48 -4.00 -10.69
C ILE A 47 12.07 -4.56 -10.74
N TYR A 48 11.06 -3.70 -10.91
CA TYR A 48 9.66 -4.12 -10.98
C TYR A 48 9.36 -4.90 -12.26
N GLY A 49 9.92 -4.49 -13.40
CA GLY A 49 9.90 -5.26 -14.63
C GLY A 49 10.50 -6.66 -14.47
N ASN A 50 11.59 -6.79 -13.73
CA ASN A 50 12.16 -8.11 -13.41
C ASN A 50 11.26 -8.93 -12.48
N LEU A 51 10.62 -8.32 -11.48
CA LEU A 51 9.63 -8.99 -10.63
C LEU A 51 8.45 -9.51 -11.47
N ASN A 52 7.94 -8.70 -12.41
CA ASN A 52 6.88 -9.11 -13.32
C ASN A 52 7.31 -10.29 -14.19
N LYS A 53 8.53 -10.29 -14.73
CA LYS A 53 9.06 -11.44 -15.48
C LYS A 53 9.07 -12.71 -14.63
N CYS A 54 9.50 -12.63 -13.36
CA CYS A 54 9.48 -13.76 -12.43
C CYS A 54 8.06 -14.28 -12.21
N TYR A 55 7.08 -13.38 -12.04
CA TYR A 55 5.68 -13.76 -11.91
C TYR A 55 5.10 -14.42 -13.17
N THR A 56 5.39 -13.87 -14.36
CA THR A 56 4.98 -14.47 -15.64
C THR A 56 5.57 -15.88 -15.80
N ILE A 57 6.86 -16.07 -15.47
CA ILE A 57 7.48 -17.39 -15.49
C ILE A 57 6.80 -18.33 -14.49
N TRP A 58 6.53 -17.86 -13.28
CA TRP A 58 5.80 -18.63 -12.27
C TRP A 58 4.43 -19.07 -12.79
N ARG A 59 3.56 -18.12 -13.13
CA ARG A 59 2.17 -18.34 -13.52
C ARG A 59 2.04 -19.15 -14.81
N ASP A 60 2.82 -18.84 -15.84
CA ASP A 60 2.59 -19.42 -17.17
C ASP A 60 3.38 -20.71 -17.39
N LYS A 61 4.50 -20.90 -16.68
CA LYS A 61 5.42 -22.03 -16.93
C LYS A 61 5.58 -22.97 -15.75
N ILE A 62 5.61 -22.48 -14.52
CA ILE A 62 5.91 -23.31 -13.36
C ILE A 62 4.63 -23.83 -12.71
N GLU A 63 3.73 -22.93 -12.32
CA GLU A 63 2.49 -23.22 -11.58
C GLU A 63 1.65 -24.35 -12.23
N PRO A 64 1.36 -24.34 -13.54
CA PRO A 64 0.53 -25.37 -14.16
C PRO A 64 1.16 -26.77 -14.10
N ASN A 65 2.50 -26.82 -14.13
CA ASN A 65 3.25 -28.08 -14.10
C ASN A 65 3.42 -28.62 -12.67
N VAL A 66 3.41 -27.75 -11.65
CA VAL A 66 3.61 -28.18 -10.25
C VAL A 66 2.30 -28.40 -9.49
N ARG A 67 1.17 -27.81 -9.91
CA ARG A 67 -0.14 -27.90 -9.22
C ARG A 67 -0.56 -29.33 -8.88
N ASN A 68 -0.31 -30.25 -9.81
CA ASN A 68 -0.67 -31.68 -9.70
C ASN A 68 0.51 -32.57 -9.31
N SER A 69 1.66 -31.99 -8.97
CA SER A 69 2.85 -32.75 -8.58
C SER A 69 2.73 -33.33 -7.16
N THR A 70 3.28 -34.52 -6.95
CA THR A 70 3.42 -35.13 -5.62
C THR A 70 4.34 -34.32 -4.69
N LYS A 71 5.26 -33.53 -5.26
CA LYS A 71 6.20 -32.67 -4.54
C LYS A 71 5.78 -31.19 -4.56
N LYS A 72 4.51 -30.88 -4.85
CA LYS A 72 4.04 -29.50 -5.00
C LYS A 72 4.36 -28.56 -3.82
N HIS A 73 4.40 -29.09 -2.60
CA HIS A 73 4.75 -28.33 -1.39
C HIS A 73 6.17 -27.73 -1.45
N THR A 74 7.13 -28.36 -2.17
CA THR A 74 8.50 -27.82 -2.30
C THR A 74 8.56 -26.53 -3.10
N TYR A 75 7.48 -26.19 -3.80
CA TYR A 75 7.36 -24.97 -4.60
C TYR A 75 6.56 -23.87 -3.91
N ALA A 76 5.98 -24.13 -2.72
CA ALA A 76 5.08 -23.19 -2.05
C ALA A 76 5.76 -21.88 -1.62
N GLU A 77 7.07 -21.88 -1.35
CA GLU A 77 7.78 -20.66 -0.94
C GLU A 77 7.91 -19.62 -2.06
N LEU A 78 8.05 -20.04 -3.31
CA LEU A 78 8.26 -19.13 -4.43
C LEU A 78 7.10 -18.12 -4.60
N PRO A 79 5.83 -18.55 -4.69
CA PRO A 79 4.71 -17.61 -4.74
C PRO A 79 4.58 -16.79 -3.45
N LEU A 80 4.97 -17.28 -2.26
CA LEU A 80 4.99 -16.45 -1.05
C LEU A 80 5.98 -15.29 -1.15
N ARG A 81 7.19 -15.52 -1.69
CA ARG A 81 8.17 -14.45 -1.93
C ARG A 81 7.67 -13.45 -2.95
N LEU A 82 7.02 -13.91 -4.02
CA LEU A 82 6.39 -13.04 -5.01
C LEU A 82 5.26 -12.21 -4.39
N ALA A 83 4.37 -12.83 -3.60
CA ALA A 83 3.31 -12.14 -2.88
C ALA A 83 3.84 -11.05 -1.95
N ALA A 84 4.91 -11.33 -1.20
CA ALA A 84 5.56 -10.35 -0.34
C ALA A 84 6.07 -9.14 -1.14
N CYS A 85 6.75 -9.37 -2.26
CA CYS A 85 7.23 -8.31 -3.14
C CYS A 85 6.09 -7.50 -3.77
N PHE A 86 5.01 -8.16 -4.19
CA PHE A 86 3.84 -7.49 -4.76
C PHE A 86 3.05 -6.68 -3.73
N LEU A 87 2.85 -7.20 -2.51
CA LEU A 87 2.30 -6.44 -1.39
C LEU A 87 3.13 -5.19 -1.11
N LEU A 88 4.44 -5.35 -1.02
CA LEU A 88 5.36 -4.24 -0.80
C LEU A 88 5.21 -3.15 -1.88
N ASN A 89 5.11 -3.56 -3.15
CA ASN A 89 4.95 -2.67 -4.30
C ASN A 89 3.51 -2.21 -4.56
N GLY A 90 2.51 -2.69 -3.82
CA GLY A 90 1.10 -2.31 -3.99
C GLY A 90 0.39 -2.94 -5.21
N ASP A 91 0.92 -4.03 -5.79
CA ASP A 91 0.21 -4.81 -6.82
C ASP A 91 -0.58 -5.95 -6.15
N TYR A 92 -1.71 -5.59 -5.56
CA TYR A 92 -2.45 -6.50 -4.68
C TYR A 92 -3.11 -7.68 -5.39
N TYR A 93 -3.51 -7.53 -6.65
CA TYR A 93 -4.10 -8.62 -7.42
C TYR A 93 -3.09 -9.73 -7.69
N LYS A 94 -1.87 -9.38 -8.13
CA LYS A 94 -0.81 -10.37 -8.28
C LYS A 94 -0.40 -10.97 -6.94
N ALA A 95 -0.40 -10.18 -5.88
CA ALA A 95 -0.14 -10.69 -4.54
C ALA A 95 -1.19 -11.73 -4.11
N LEU A 96 -2.48 -11.45 -4.28
CA LEU A 96 -3.57 -12.38 -3.96
C LEU A 96 -3.48 -13.66 -4.80
N SER A 97 -3.28 -13.54 -6.11
CA SER A 97 -3.04 -14.69 -7.00
C SER A 97 -1.88 -15.56 -6.49
N CYS A 98 -0.75 -14.95 -6.13
CA CYS A 98 0.37 -15.67 -5.53
C CYS A 98 0.02 -16.33 -4.18
N LEU A 99 -0.74 -15.67 -3.30
CA LEU A 99 -1.18 -16.27 -2.04
C LEU A 99 -2.07 -17.50 -2.29
N LEU A 100 -3.02 -17.41 -3.22
CA LEU A 100 -3.90 -18.53 -3.61
C LEU A 100 -3.11 -19.70 -4.20
N HIS A 101 -2.16 -19.43 -5.10
CA HIS A 101 -1.24 -20.45 -5.61
C HIS A 101 -0.49 -21.13 -4.46
N SER A 102 0.04 -20.38 -3.49
CA SER A 102 0.70 -20.97 -2.32
C SER A 102 -0.24 -21.86 -1.50
N ILE A 103 -1.50 -21.46 -1.30
CA ILE A 103 -2.49 -22.25 -0.54
C ILE A 103 -2.82 -23.56 -1.29
N ASN A 104 -2.87 -23.54 -2.63
CA ASN A 104 -3.09 -24.73 -3.44
C ASN A 104 -1.93 -25.73 -3.37
N LEU A 105 -0.70 -25.23 -3.26
CA LEU A 105 0.51 -26.04 -3.12
C LEU A 105 0.68 -26.58 -1.70
N GLU A 106 0.36 -25.78 -0.68
CA GLU A 106 0.50 -26.12 0.74
C GLU A 106 -0.69 -25.60 1.57
N SER A 107 -1.80 -26.34 1.56
CA SER A 107 -3.06 -25.92 2.21
C SER A 107 -3.01 -25.87 3.74
N LYS A 108 -1.99 -26.50 4.35
CA LYS A 108 -1.77 -26.47 5.79
C LYS A 108 -1.16 -25.16 6.28
N ASN A 109 -0.56 -24.37 5.39
CA ASN A 109 0.03 -23.10 5.78
C ASN A 109 -1.08 -22.06 6.03
N ILE A 110 -1.24 -21.67 7.30
CA ILE A 110 -2.33 -20.79 7.75
C ILE A 110 -2.06 -19.31 7.36
N LEU A 111 -0.81 -18.89 7.36
CA LEU A 111 -0.43 -17.50 7.09
C LEU A 111 -0.98 -16.96 5.75
N PRO A 112 -0.74 -17.62 4.59
CA PRO A 112 -1.28 -17.12 3.32
C PRO A 112 -2.80 -17.16 3.27
N ARG A 113 -3.46 -18.09 3.98
CA ARG A 113 -4.93 -18.18 4.05
C ARG A 113 -5.52 -16.96 4.77
N VAL A 114 -4.95 -16.59 5.92
CA VAL A 114 -5.31 -15.36 6.65
C VAL A 114 -5.10 -14.13 5.77
N LEU A 115 -3.91 -14.02 5.15
CA LEU A 115 -3.57 -12.86 4.33
C LEU A 115 -4.45 -12.74 3.09
N ALA A 116 -4.77 -13.85 2.41
CA ALA A 116 -5.63 -13.85 1.24
C ALA A 116 -7.04 -13.31 1.58
N LEU A 117 -7.66 -13.82 2.66
CA LEU A 117 -8.97 -13.33 3.11
C LEU A 117 -8.92 -11.85 3.48
N ARG A 118 -7.94 -11.46 4.28
CA ARG A 118 -7.79 -10.09 4.78
C ARG A 118 -7.58 -9.10 3.65
N TRP A 119 -6.67 -9.40 2.73
CA TRP A 119 -6.39 -8.53 1.58
C TRP A 119 -7.53 -8.50 0.57
N SER A 120 -8.28 -9.60 0.40
CA SER A 120 -9.48 -9.59 -0.43
C SER A 120 -10.56 -8.65 0.11
N ALA A 121 -10.71 -8.55 1.44
CA ALA A 121 -11.57 -7.53 2.04
C ALA A 121 -10.99 -6.12 1.87
N PHE A 122 -9.68 -5.93 2.12
CA PHE A 122 -9.00 -4.62 2.00
C PHE A 122 -9.11 -3.97 0.63
N LEU A 123 -9.24 -4.75 -0.45
CA LEU A 123 -9.41 -4.19 -1.80
C LEU A 123 -10.77 -3.51 -2.01
N GLY A 124 -11.73 -3.69 -1.11
CA GLY A 124 -13.06 -3.07 -1.21
C GLY A 124 -13.99 -3.76 -2.21
N GLU A 125 -13.52 -4.79 -2.91
CA GLU A 125 -14.27 -5.59 -3.88
C GLU A 125 -14.87 -6.81 -3.16
N TRP A 126 -16.12 -6.69 -2.70
CA TRP A 126 -16.76 -7.70 -1.86
C TRP A 126 -16.95 -9.04 -2.60
N GLU A 127 -17.04 -9.04 -3.93
CA GLU A 127 -17.07 -10.24 -4.77
C GLU A 127 -15.76 -11.03 -4.66
N MET A 128 -14.60 -10.35 -4.62
CA MET A 128 -13.32 -11.02 -4.37
C MET A 128 -13.26 -11.62 -2.98
N ALA A 129 -13.75 -10.89 -1.97
CA ALA A 129 -13.82 -11.38 -0.61
C ALA A 129 -14.74 -12.62 -0.51
N GLU A 130 -15.85 -12.65 -1.25
CA GLU A 130 -16.74 -13.80 -1.34
C GLU A 130 -16.08 -15.00 -2.02
N MET A 131 -15.38 -14.80 -3.14
CA MET A 131 -14.61 -15.86 -3.81
C MET A 131 -13.50 -16.42 -2.91
N ALA A 132 -12.74 -15.56 -2.23
CA ALA A 132 -11.70 -15.98 -1.29
C ALA A 132 -12.29 -16.78 -0.12
N LEU A 133 -13.46 -16.38 0.38
CA LEU A 133 -14.18 -17.10 1.43
C LEU A 133 -14.68 -18.47 0.95
N ALA A 134 -15.22 -18.55 -0.27
CA ALA A 134 -15.65 -19.80 -0.89
C ALA A 134 -14.48 -20.76 -1.10
N PHE A 135 -13.37 -20.27 -1.65
CA PHE A 135 -12.12 -21.02 -1.82
C PHE A 135 -11.61 -21.59 -0.49
N GLU A 136 -11.59 -20.76 0.56
CA GLU A 136 -11.18 -21.15 1.90
C GLU A 136 -12.14 -22.17 2.54
N ASN A 137 -13.45 -22.06 2.30
CA ASN A 137 -14.44 -23.02 2.79
C ASN A 137 -14.36 -24.38 2.09
N ALA A 138 -13.87 -24.43 0.85
CA ALA A 138 -13.63 -25.68 0.14
C ALA A 138 -12.40 -26.45 0.69
N LYS A 139 -11.55 -25.82 1.51
CA LYS A 139 -10.37 -26.48 2.10
C LYS A 139 -10.74 -27.16 3.43
N PHE A 140 -10.30 -28.41 3.60
CA PHE A 140 -10.48 -29.15 4.85
C PHE A 140 -9.56 -28.60 5.95
N MET A 141 -10.13 -28.22 7.09
CA MET A 141 -9.37 -27.91 8.31
C MET A 141 -9.20 -29.20 9.13
N GLN A 142 -7.97 -29.60 9.44
CA GLN A 142 -7.75 -30.61 10.48
C GLN A 142 -8.10 -29.97 11.84
N LYS A 143 -9.01 -30.59 12.58
CA LYS A 143 -9.60 -30.05 13.83
C LYS A 143 -8.69 -30.17 15.06
N ASP A 144 -7.51 -30.77 14.94
CA ASP A 144 -6.84 -31.39 16.09
C ASP A 144 -5.65 -30.62 16.68
N VAL A 145 -5.50 -29.32 16.41
CA VAL A 145 -4.50 -28.51 17.13
C VAL A 145 -5.14 -27.18 17.53
N GLU A 146 -5.21 -26.93 18.84
CA GLU A 146 -5.43 -25.61 19.43
C GLU A 146 -4.24 -24.70 19.07
N ASP A 147 -4.17 -24.29 17.80
CA ASP A 147 -3.18 -23.35 17.30
C ASP A 147 -3.80 -21.94 17.34
N TYR A 148 -3.05 -21.02 17.94
CA TYR A 148 -3.39 -19.60 17.97
C TYR A 148 -3.56 -19.01 16.56
N PHE A 149 -2.84 -19.53 15.55
CA PHE A 149 -3.05 -19.17 14.15
C PHE A 149 -4.36 -19.70 13.57
N ALA A 150 -4.78 -20.91 13.94
CA ALA A 150 -6.06 -21.46 13.51
C ALA A 150 -7.24 -20.63 14.05
N SER A 151 -7.12 -20.18 15.30
CA SER A 151 -8.08 -19.23 15.91
C SER A 151 -8.13 -17.91 15.15
N HIS A 152 -6.98 -17.38 14.72
CA HIS A 152 -6.91 -16.15 13.94
C HIS A 152 -7.52 -16.30 12.53
N LEU A 153 -7.36 -17.46 11.90
CA LEU A 153 -8.02 -17.76 10.62
C LEU A 153 -9.54 -17.83 10.77
N ILE A 154 -10.06 -18.51 11.79
CA ILE A 154 -11.51 -18.56 12.09
C ILE A 154 -12.06 -17.15 12.28
N LEU A 155 -11.38 -16.33 13.08
CA LEU A 155 -11.74 -14.94 13.32
C LEU A 155 -11.77 -14.12 12.01
N THR A 156 -10.74 -14.27 11.17
CA THR A 156 -10.65 -13.56 9.89
C THR A 156 -11.78 -13.98 8.95
N LYS A 157 -12.08 -15.28 8.88
CA LYS A 157 -13.20 -15.82 8.08
C LYS A 157 -14.54 -15.23 8.51
N GLU A 158 -14.78 -15.16 9.82
CA GLU A 158 -16.02 -14.58 10.36
C GLU A 158 -16.16 -13.09 10.00
N PHE A 159 -15.09 -12.31 10.13
CA PHE A 159 -15.10 -10.90 9.71
C PHE A 159 -15.40 -10.74 8.23
N VAL A 160 -14.69 -11.48 7.38
CA VAL A 160 -14.86 -11.40 5.93
C VAL A 160 -16.28 -11.82 5.53
N LYS A 161 -16.84 -12.85 6.17
CA LYS A 161 -18.22 -13.25 5.96
C LYS A 161 -19.18 -12.10 6.26
N TYR A 162 -19.09 -11.48 7.44
CA TYR A 162 -19.99 -10.38 7.78
C TYR A 162 -19.76 -9.15 6.89
N TYR A 163 -18.53 -8.88 6.46
CA TYR A 163 -18.21 -7.84 5.49
C TYR A 163 -18.89 -8.10 4.14
N VAL A 164 -18.81 -9.33 3.61
CA VAL A 164 -19.50 -9.74 2.37
C VAL A 164 -21.01 -9.61 2.54
N ASP A 165 -21.57 -10.17 3.62
CA ASP A 165 -23.01 -10.10 3.89
C ASP A 165 -23.50 -8.65 4.09
N PHE A 166 -22.66 -7.73 4.58
CA PHE A 166 -23.01 -6.32 4.74
C PHE A 166 -23.10 -5.57 3.40
N ASN A 167 -22.22 -5.91 2.45
CA ASN A 167 -22.10 -5.25 1.15
C ASN A 167 -23.03 -5.89 0.09
N ARG A 168 -23.26 -7.20 0.13
CA ARG A 168 -24.02 -7.95 -0.89
C ARG A 168 -25.52 -7.66 -0.87
N ASP A 169 -26.16 -7.68 0.30
CA ASP A 169 -27.62 -7.58 0.43
C ASP A 169 -28.03 -6.53 1.47
N HIS A 170 -28.94 -5.64 1.07
CA HIS A 170 -29.53 -4.62 1.94
C HIS A 170 -30.28 -5.23 3.12
N ASN A 171 -30.88 -6.42 2.96
CA ASN A 171 -31.66 -7.07 4.02
C ASN A 171 -30.76 -7.61 5.14
N THR A 172 -29.54 -8.04 4.82
CA THR A 172 -28.58 -8.57 5.78
C THR A 172 -27.73 -7.47 6.43
N ARG A 173 -27.68 -6.27 5.84
CA ARG A 173 -26.81 -5.16 6.28
C ARG A 173 -26.95 -4.82 7.77
N SER A 174 -28.17 -4.74 8.30
CA SER A 174 -28.40 -4.40 9.72
C SER A 174 -27.85 -5.47 10.67
N ASN A 175 -28.13 -6.74 10.35
CA ASN A 175 -27.68 -7.88 11.15
C ASN A 175 -26.15 -8.03 11.07
N SER A 176 -25.59 -7.97 9.86
CA SER A 176 -24.13 -8.08 9.65
C SER A 176 -23.38 -6.90 10.27
N GLY A 177 -23.90 -5.68 10.16
CA GLY A 177 -23.33 -4.50 10.81
C GLY A 177 -23.31 -4.62 12.33
N THR A 178 -24.39 -5.12 12.93
CA THR A 178 -24.46 -5.39 14.37
C THR A 178 -23.46 -6.46 14.81
N SER A 179 -23.29 -7.52 14.02
CA SER A 179 -22.31 -8.58 14.26
C SER A 179 -20.88 -8.05 14.17
N LEU A 180 -20.56 -7.27 13.14
CA LEU A 180 -19.26 -6.60 12.97
C LEU A 180 -18.93 -5.70 14.16
N LEU A 181 -19.89 -4.91 14.63
CA LEU A 181 -19.74 -4.04 15.79
C LEU A 181 -19.42 -4.85 17.06
N LYS A 182 -20.23 -5.87 17.36
CA LYS A 182 -20.03 -6.74 18.54
C LYS A 182 -18.67 -7.43 18.51
N MET A 183 -18.26 -7.93 17.34
CA MET A 183 -16.98 -8.60 17.14
C MET A 183 -15.81 -7.63 17.30
N THR A 184 -15.93 -6.42 16.75
CA THR A 184 -14.93 -5.34 16.90
C THR A 184 -14.76 -4.94 18.36
N HIS A 185 -15.86 -4.78 19.12
CA HIS A 185 -15.79 -4.51 20.55
C HIS A 185 -15.10 -5.64 21.33
N LYS A 186 -15.43 -6.90 21.03
CA LYS A 186 -14.81 -8.06 21.68
C LYS A 186 -13.30 -8.09 21.47
N ILE A 187 -12.81 -7.76 20.28
CA ILE A 187 -11.38 -7.78 19.96
C ILE A 187 -10.64 -6.57 20.54
N ASN A 188 -11.28 -5.40 20.54
CA ASN A 188 -10.72 -4.22 21.18
C ASN A 188 -10.65 -4.37 22.71
N ALA A 189 -11.48 -5.25 23.31
CA ALA A 189 -11.41 -5.60 24.72
C ALA A 189 -10.25 -6.58 25.05
N ASP A 190 -9.64 -7.23 24.05
CA ASP A 190 -8.46 -8.06 24.26
C ASP A 190 -7.24 -7.19 24.58
N THR A 191 -6.76 -7.27 25.83
CA THR A 191 -5.63 -6.47 26.34
C THR A 191 -4.28 -7.12 26.12
N ARG A 192 -4.22 -8.34 25.56
CA ARG A 192 -2.95 -9.04 25.32
C ARG A 192 -2.09 -8.29 24.32
N THR A 193 -0.82 -8.08 24.65
CA THR A 193 0.15 -7.35 23.83
C THR A 193 0.87 -8.27 22.83
N THR A 194 0.09 -9.02 22.04
CA THR A 194 0.64 -9.90 21.00
C THR A 194 0.49 -9.31 19.60
N PHE A 195 1.32 -9.76 18.66
CA PHE A 195 1.23 -9.37 17.25
C PHE A 195 -0.15 -9.66 16.66
N LEU A 196 -0.68 -10.86 16.87
CA LEU A 196 -1.96 -11.28 16.30
C LEU A 196 -3.14 -10.53 16.91
N THR A 197 -3.05 -10.14 18.19
CA THR A 197 -4.03 -9.24 18.81
C THR A 197 -4.04 -7.87 18.12
N PHE A 198 -2.87 -7.27 17.87
CA PHE A 198 -2.80 -5.99 17.17
C PHE A 198 -3.20 -6.07 15.69
N GLU A 199 -2.87 -7.16 14.99
CA GLU A 199 -3.33 -7.43 13.63
C GLU A 199 -4.86 -7.58 13.58
N ALA A 200 -5.45 -8.35 14.49
CA ALA A 200 -6.90 -8.49 14.60
C ALA A 200 -7.58 -7.15 14.94
N GLN A 201 -7.02 -6.36 15.86
CA GLN A 201 -7.54 -5.04 16.21
C GLN A 201 -7.44 -4.07 15.03
N SER A 202 -6.34 -4.08 14.28
CA SER A 202 -6.19 -3.26 13.07
C SER A 202 -7.28 -3.58 12.06
N PHE A 203 -7.44 -4.86 11.74
CA PHE A 203 -8.43 -5.32 10.77
C PHE A 203 -9.88 -5.05 11.20
N ALA A 204 -10.21 -5.33 12.46
CA ALA A 204 -11.55 -5.10 13.00
C ALA A 204 -11.94 -3.61 12.96
N ASN A 205 -11.02 -2.73 13.38
CA ASN A 205 -11.25 -1.29 13.38
C ASN A 205 -11.33 -0.71 11.96
N TRP A 206 -10.67 -1.33 10.98
CA TRP A 206 -10.78 -0.94 9.58
C TRP A 206 -12.09 -1.40 8.94
N ILE A 207 -12.49 -2.67 9.12
CA ILE A 207 -13.78 -3.16 8.58
C ILE A 207 -14.96 -2.34 9.14
N TYR A 208 -14.90 -1.99 10.42
CA TYR A 208 -15.89 -1.14 11.07
C TYR A 208 -15.41 0.33 11.11
N SER A 209 -14.96 0.87 9.97
CA SER A 209 -14.27 2.17 9.88
C SER A 209 -15.05 3.39 10.38
N PHE A 210 -16.35 3.29 10.64
CA PHE A 210 -17.17 4.38 11.19
C PHE A 210 -16.60 4.86 12.55
N ASN A 211 -15.80 5.93 12.54
CA ASN A 211 -15.05 6.52 13.66
C ASN A 211 -13.87 5.70 14.23
N CYS A 212 -13.43 4.64 13.56
CA CYS A 212 -12.38 3.74 14.08
C CYS A 212 -11.10 3.72 13.25
N LEU A 213 -11.03 4.43 12.12
CA LEU A 213 -9.87 4.36 11.22
C LEU A 213 -8.56 4.81 11.89
N HIS A 214 -8.61 5.85 12.74
CA HIS A 214 -7.45 6.25 13.55
C HIS A 214 -6.90 5.08 14.40
N ARG A 215 -7.79 4.29 15.03
CA ARG A 215 -7.38 3.13 15.83
C ARG A 215 -6.76 2.05 14.95
N ALA A 216 -7.32 1.80 13.76
CA ALA A 216 -6.73 0.87 12.79
C ALA A 216 -5.31 1.30 12.41
N VAL A 217 -5.10 2.58 12.09
CA VAL A 217 -3.77 3.14 11.80
C VAL A 217 -2.80 2.93 12.95
N VAL A 218 -3.18 3.29 14.19
CA VAL A 218 -2.31 3.12 15.37
C VAL A 218 -1.93 1.66 15.61
N LYS A 219 -2.87 0.73 15.41
CA LYS A 219 -2.62 -0.71 15.60
C LYS A 219 -1.73 -1.27 14.48
N SER A 220 -2.00 -0.95 13.22
CA SER A 220 -1.14 -1.35 12.09
C SER A 220 0.27 -0.79 12.22
N GLU A 221 0.41 0.45 12.69
CA GLU A 221 1.69 1.07 12.95
C GLU A 221 2.47 0.33 14.04
N GLY A 222 1.78 -0.10 15.11
CA GLY A 222 2.36 -0.95 16.15
C GLY A 222 2.88 -2.28 15.60
N VAL A 223 2.10 -2.97 14.76
CA VAL A 223 2.53 -4.23 14.12
C VAL A 223 3.75 -3.98 13.23
N MET A 224 3.67 -2.98 12.35
CA MET A 224 4.74 -2.64 11.42
C MET A 224 6.03 -2.25 12.15
N LYS A 225 5.96 -1.44 13.22
CA LYS A 225 7.11 -1.04 14.06
C LYS A 225 7.86 -2.25 14.63
N ASN A 226 7.14 -3.28 15.01
CA ASN A 226 7.75 -4.47 15.59
C ASN A 226 8.37 -5.38 14.50
N ARG A 227 7.80 -5.41 13.29
CA ARG A 227 8.32 -6.21 12.16
C ARG A 227 9.48 -5.54 11.42
N ILE A 228 9.45 -4.21 11.30
CA ILE A 228 10.48 -3.42 10.63
C ILE A 228 10.87 -2.21 11.50
N PRO A 229 11.57 -2.43 12.63
CA PRO A 229 11.89 -1.38 13.61
C PRO A 229 12.62 -0.15 13.03
N GLY A 230 13.50 -0.35 12.05
CA GLY A 230 14.29 0.73 11.43
C GLY A 230 13.47 1.74 10.62
N ILE A 231 12.17 1.50 10.39
CA ILE A 231 11.26 2.53 9.83
C ILE A 231 11.13 3.71 10.81
N HIS A 232 11.04 3.45 12.11
CA HIS A 232 10.86 4.53 13.10
C HIS A 232 12.11 4.79 13.94
N LYS A 233 12.88 3.77 14.30
CA LYS A 233 14.08 3.94 15.12
C LYS A 233 15.29 4.25 14.25
N GLU A 234 15.78 5.48 14.27
CA GLU A 234 16.93 5.91 13.45
C GLU A 234 18.26 5.23 13.79
N SER A 235 18.38 4.74 15.02
CA SER A 235 19.53 3.95 15.49
C SER A 235 19.53 2.54 14.90
N GLU A 236 18.40 2.04 14.39
CA GLU A 236 18.27 0.70 13.84
C GLU A 236 18.25 0.74 12.31
N SER A 237 19.20 0.06 11.68
CA SER A 237 19.21 -0.08 10.22
C SER A 237 18.16 -1.11 9.75
N ILE A 238 17.47 -0.84 8.64
CA ILE A 238 16.59 -1.83 8.01
C ILE A 238 17.45 -2.89 7.29
N ASP A 239 17.58 -4.07 7.89
CA ASP A 239 18.26 -5.21 7.25
C ASP A 239 17.27 -6.12 6.54
N PHE A 240 16.93 -5.75 5.30
CA PHE A 240 16.09 -6.58 4.44
C PHE A 240 16.69 -7.95 4.12
N ARG A 241 18.03 -8.11 4.16
CA ARG A 241 18.64 -9.41 3.90
C ARG A 241 18.28 -10.39 5.01
N LYS A 242 18.44 -9.95 6.27
CA LYS A 242 18.00 -10.72 7.43
C LYS A 242 16.49 -10.96 7.42
N LEU A 243 15.70 -9.95 7.07
CA LEU A 243 14.25 -10.09 7.00
C LEU A 243 13.79 -11.09 5.92
N SER A 244 14.52 -11.16 4.80
CA SER A 244 14.21 -12.04 3.66
C SER A 244 14.68 -13.49 3.81
N SER A 245 15.43 -13.81 4.87
CA SER A 245 15.97 -15.16 5.06
C SER A 245 14.88 -16.18 5.39
N ASP A 246 13.88 -15.78 6.18
CA ASP A 246 12.66 -16.56 6.42
C ASP A 246 11.52 -16.03 5.55
N VAL A 247 10.88 -16.93 4.78
CA VAL A 247 9.83 -16.56 3.82
C VAL A 247 8.59 -16.00 4.50
N ASN A 248 8.23 -16.55 5.67
CA ASN A 248 7.02 -16.19 6.40
C ASN A 248 7.20 -14.85 7.10
N ASP A 249 8.35 -14.60 7.69
CA ASP A 249 8.68 -13.30 8.30
C ASP A 249 8.80 -12.21 7.25
N PHE A 250 9.38 -12.51 6.08
CA PHE A 250 9.41 -11.57 4.97
C PHE A 250 8.00 -11.21 4.49
N LEU A 251 7.13 -12.22 4.32
CA LEU A 251 5.74 -12.02 3.94
C LEU A 251 4.96 -11.21 4.98
N LYS A 252 5.06 -11.57 6.27
CA LYS A 252 4.41 -10.84 7.37
C LYS A 252 4.84 -9.38 7.41
N ALA A 253 6.13 -9.10 7.25
CA ALA A 253 6.64 -7.74 7.28
C ALA A 253 6.17 -6.92 6.07
N CYS A 254 6.20 -7.50 4.86
CA CYS A 254 5.69 -6.81 3.67
C CYS A 254 4.18 -6.58 3.75
N ALA A 255 3.41 -7.57 4.22
CA ALA A 255 1.97 -7.45 4.42
C ALA A 255 1.63 -6.36 5.45
N SER A 256 2.29 -6.38 6.62
CA SER A 256 2.05 -5.39 7.68
C SER A 256 2.40 -3.98 7.24
N TYR A 257 3.49 -3.83 6.47
CA TYR A 257 3.90 -2.54 5.93
C TYR A 257 2.94 -2.04 4.85
N ALA A 258 2.49 -2.92 3.95
CA ALA A 258 1.49 -2.59 2.94
C ALA A 258 0.18 -2.13 3.58
N GLU A 259 -0.30 -2.87 4.59
CA GLU A 259 -1.51 -2.51 5.34
C GLU A 259 -1.38 -1.15 6.02
N PHE A 260 -0.26 -0.91 6.71
CA PHE A 260 0.03 0.40 7.29
C PHE A 260 -0.02 1.53 6.25
N CYS A 261 0.52 1.30 5.06
CA CYS A 261 0.50 2.31 4.00
C CYS A 261 -0.91 2.62 3.53
N GLU A 262 -1.75 1.59 3.31
CA GLU A 262 -3.15 1.79 2.89
C GLU A 262 -3.96 2.49 3.96
N LEU A 263 -3.91 2.01 5.21
CA LEU A 263 -4.64 2.62 6.33
C LEU A 263 -4.23 4.07 6.55
N ARG A 264 -2.93 4.38 6.48
CA ARG A 264 -2.44 5.74 6.64
C ARG A 264 -2.86 6.64 5.49
N ARG A 265 -2.85 6.14 4.26
CA ARG A 265 -3.36 6.87 3.09
C ARG A 265 -4.85 7.18 3.27
N GLU A 266 -5.66 6.18 3.56
CA GLU A 266 -7.10 6.33 3.78
C GLU A 266 -7.39 7.33 4.89
N TYR A 267 -6.69 7.21 6.02
CA TYR A 267 -6.86 8.12 7.15
C TYR A 267 -6.45 9.55 6.84
N SER A 268 -5.39 9.75 6.06
CA SER A 268 -4.99 11.10 5.61
C SER A 268 -6.07 11.75 4.73
N ILE A 269 -6.72 10.95 3.87
CA ILE A 269 -7.81 11.41 3.01
C ILE A 269 -9.09 11.66 3.82
N GLU A 270 -9.41 10.80 4.79
CA GLU A 270 -10.53 10.99 5.70
C GLU A 270 -10.39 12.30 6.48
N LEU A 271 -9.21 12.53 7.07
CA LEU A 271 -8.90 13.78 7.78
C LEU A 271 -9.06 15.01 6.89
N LEU A 272 -8.63 14.93 5.63
CA LEU A 272 -8.84 16.00 4.66
C LEU A 272 -10.33 16.25 4.42
N ASN A 273 -11.12 15.19 4.23
CA ASN A 273 -12.56 15.27 3.97
C ASN A 273 -13.35 15.87 5.15
N VAL A 274 -12.91 15.63 6.39
CA VAL A 274 -13.53 16.22 7.60
C VAL A 274 -12.93 17.59 7.98
N GLY A 275 -12.04 18.15 7.16
CA GLY A 275 -11.45 19.48 7.36
C GLY A 275 -10.29 19.54 8.36
N MET A 276 -9.79 18.40 8.84
CA MET A 276 -8.60 18.28 9.70
C MET A 276 -7.32 18.34 8.87
N VAL A 277 -7.09 19.47 8.21
CA VAL A 277 -6.05 19.66 7.19
C VAL A 277 -4.63 19.45 7.72
N HIS A 278 -4.31 19.99 8.88
CA HIS A 278 -2.97 19.85 9.47
C HIS A 278 -2.66 18.39 9.82
N ASP A 279 -3.62 17.67 10.38
CA ASP A 279 -3.46 16.25 10.69
C ASP A 279 -3.34 15.41 9.42
N ALA A 280 -4.15 15.70 8.39
CA ALA A 280 -4.02 15.05 7.09
C ALA A 280 -2.61 15.22 6.50
N ALA A 281 -2.09 16.45 6.55
CA ALA A 281 -0.74 16.76 6.08
C ALA A 281 0.33 16.00 6.89
N PHE A 282 0.23 16.04 8.22
CA PHE A 282 1.12 15.32 9.14
C PHE A 282 1.16 13.82 8.81
N HIS A 283 -0.01 13.18 8.70
CA HIS A 283 -0.11 11.74 8.45
C HIS A 283 0.41 11.37 7.05
N SER A 284 0.14 12.19 6.04
CA SER A 284 0.64 11.97 4.68
C SER A 284 2.18 12.11 4.57
N GLN A 285 2.79 13.03 5.31
CA GLN A 285 4.24 13.19 5.37
C GLN A 285 4.93 12.06 6.11
N LEU A 286 4.38 11.62 7.26
CA LEU A 286 4.91 10.46 7.97
C LEU A 286 4.84 9.18 7.11
N GLY A 287 3.80 9.07 6.27
CA GLY A 287 3.70 8.04 5.25
C GLY A 287 4.82 8.14 4.20
N LEU A 288 5.08 9.34 3.67
CA LEU A 288 6.17 9.58 2.71
C LEU A 288 7.55 9.27 3.30
N TRP A 289 7.81 9.67 4.54
CA TRP A 289 9.02 9.33 5.28
C TRP A 289 9.23 7.81 5.36
N SER A 290 8.19 7.09 5.76
CA SER A 290 8.21 5.64 5.86
C SER A 290 8.43 4.97 4.49
N ALA A 291 7.84 5.52 3.42
CA ALA A 291 8.03 5.08 2.05
C ALA A 291 9.46 5.29 1.54
N LEU A 292 10.07 6.44 1.84
CA LEU A 292 11.44 6.76 1.46
C LEU A 292 12.47 5.87 2.19
N LYS A 293 12.25 5.59 3.48
CA LYS A 293 13.10 4.65 4.23
C LYS A 293 13.07 3.23 3.65
N ILE A 294 11.91 2.80 3.19
CA ILE A 294 11.77 1.46 2.58
C ILE A 294 12.26 1.46 1.13
N GLY A 295 12.20 2.60 0.44
CA GLY A 295 12.76 2.78 -0.89
C GLY A 295 11.94 2.11 -1.99
N VAL A 296 10.62 2.00 -1.80
CA VAL A 296 9.70 1.40 -2.78
C VAL A 296 9.01 2.51 -3.56
N PHE A 297 9.25 2.54 -4.87
CA PHE A 297 8.84 3.61 -5.76
C PHE A 297 7.33 3.87 -5.73
N PHE A 298 6.51 2.82 -5.84
CA PHE A 298 5.05 2.96 -5.77
C PHE A 298 4.57 3.59 -4.47
N ARG A 299 5.14 3.20 -3.32
CA ARG A 299 4.77 3.75 -2.01
C ARG A 299 5.17 5.22 -1.87
N ILE A 300 6.31 5.60 -2.43
CA ILE A 300 6.75 6.99 -2.49
C ILE A 300 5.77 7.80 -3.34
N GLN A 301 5.43 7.31 -4.54
CA GLN A 301 4.44 7.96 -5.40
C GLN A 301 3.07 8.09 -4.74
N GLN A 302 2.59 7.03 -4.08
CA GLN A 302 1.33 7.02 -3.35
C GLN A 302 1.25 8.19 -2.36
N PHE A 303 2.27 8.36 -1.50
CA PHE A 303 2.26 9.45 -0.52
C PHE A 303 2.61 10.83 -1.12
N VAL A 304 3.41 10.90 -2.19
CA VAL A 304 3.60 12.17 -2.93
C VAL A 304 2.28 12.66 -3.53
N ASN A 305 1.49 11.77 -4.12
CA ASN A 305 0.19 12.11 -4.69
C ASN A 305 -0.77 12.61 -3.60
N VAL A 306 -0.83 11.94 -2.44
CA VAL A 306 -1.67 12.36 -1.31
C VAL A 306 -1.21 13.71 -0.75
N ASN A 307 0.09 13.91 -0.56
CA ASN A 307 0.63 15.20 -0.12
C ASN A 307 0.22 16.31 -1.09
N THR A 308 0.40 16.07 -2.39
CA THR A 308 0.04 17.05 -3.43
C THR A 308 -1.46 17.35 -3.42
N LEU A 309 -2.32 16.33 -3.32
CA LEU A 309 -3.77 16.48 -3.22
C LEU A 309 -4.14 17.40 -2.04
N ILE A 310 -3.58 17.15 -0.85
CA ILE A 310 -3.83 17.99 0.32
C ILE A 310 -3.43 19.45 0.05
N ARG A 311 -2.27 19.71 -0.57
CA ARG A 311 -1.82 21.08 -0.90
C ARG A 311 -2.67 21.74 -1.99
N GLN A 312 -3.23 20.96 -2.91
CA GLN A 312 -4.13 21.46 -3.96
C GLN A 312 -5.52 21.84 -3.42
N CYS A 313 -6.04 21.08 -2.46
CA CYS A 313 -7.38 21.29 -1.91
C CYS A 313 -7.46 22.38 -0.84
N VAL A 314 -6.32 22.88 -0.34
CA VAL A 314 -6.27 23.75 0.85
C VAL A 314 -5.90 25.19 0.46
N VAL A 315 -6.68 26.15 0.94
CA VAL A 315 -6.51 27.59 0.64
C VAL A 315 -5.50 28.28 1.57
N GLN A 316 -5.06 27.62 2.65
CA GLN A 316 -4.08 28.16 3.58
C GLN A 316 -2.76 28.50 2.88
N VAL A 317 -2.25 29.72 3.13
CA VAL A 317 -1.10 30.31 2.44
C VAL A 317 0.15 29.44 2.53
N GLU A 318 0.38 28.81 3.68
CA GLU A 318 1.53 27.93 3.93
C GLU A 318 1.56 26.74 2.98
N PHE A 319 0.42 26.07 2.80
CA PHE A 319 0.27 24.94 1.89
C PHE A 319 0.33 25.35 0.42
N ARG A 320 -0.20 26.54 0.09
CA ARG A 320 -0.15 27.07 -1.29
C ARG A 320 1.29 27.35 -1.74
N LYS A 321 2.12 27.89 -0.85
CA LYS A 321 3.56 28.09 -1.12
C LYS A 321 4.30 26.77 -1.34
N ASP A 322 3.85 25.72 -0.65
CA ASP A 322 4.46 24.40 -0.69
C ASP A 322 4.06 23.56 -1.93
N LEU A 323 2.91 23.86 -2.54
CA LEU A 323 2.37 23.14 -3.70
C LEU A 323 3.35 23.06 -4.87
N GLN A 324 4.11 24.12 -5.13
CA GLN A 324 5.07 24.14 -6.24
C GLN A 324 6.17 23.08 -6.05
N PHE A 325 6.62 22.85 -4.81
CA PHE A 325 7.57 21.79 -4.49
C PHE A 325 6.95 20.41 -4.71
N CYS A 326 5.72 20.17 -4.23
CA CYS A 326 5.00 18.92 -4.47
C CYS A 326 4.85 18.61 -5.98
N MET A 327 4.49 19.61 -6.79
CA MET A 327 4.39 19.46 -8.25
C MET A 327 5.74 19.15 -8.89
N ASN A 328 6.84 19.72 -8.40
CA ASN A 328 8.18 19.39 -8.88
C ASN A 328 8.58 17.96 -8.49
N ILE A 329 8.22 17.48 -7.30
CA ILE A 329 8.42 16.08 -6.88
C ILE A 329 7.67 15.13 -7.82
N ILE A 330 6.41 15.43 -8.16
CA ILE A 330 5.67 14.66 -9.16
C ILE A 330 6.42 14.66 -10.50
N ARG A 331 6.87 15.82 -11.00
CA ARG A 331 7.64 15.88 -12.24
C ARG A 331 8.88 14.97 -12.19
N ILE A 332 9.64 15.00 -11.10
CA ILE A 332 10.83 14.16 -10.90
C ILE A 332 10.49 12.66 -10.95
N LEU A 333 9.37 12.24 -10.34
CA LEU A 333 8.99 10.82 -10.27
C LEU A 333 8.38 10.31 -11.58
N TYR A 334 7.60 11.12 -12.29
CA TYR A 334 6.84 10.69 -13.47
C TYR A 334 7.53 11.01 -14.80
N LEU A 335 8.37 12.06 -14.87
CA LEU A 335 9.14 12.35 -16.07
C LEU A 335 10.46 11.57 -15.99
N LYS A 336 10.60 10.53 -16.81
CA LYS A 336 11.81 9.69 -16.94
C LYS A 336 13.04 10.43 -17.48
N GLU A 337 13.03 11.75 -17.56
CA GLU A 337 14.19 12.51 -18.01
C GLU A 337 15.12 12.76 -16.83
N PRO A 338 16.35 12.20 -16.84
CA PRO A 338 17.37 12.69 -15.93
C PRO A 338 17.65 14.13 -16.35
N SER A 339 17.19 15.09 -15.55
CA SER A 339 17.59 16.48 -15.70
C SER A 339 19.10 16.56 -15.38
N SER A 340 19.89 16.29 -16.40
CA SER A 340 21.35 16.35 -16.41
C SER A 340 21.85 17.80 -16.45
N LYS A 341 21.19 18.70 -15.72
CA LYS A 341 21.68 20.06 -15.48
C LYS A 341 21.35 20.45 -14.05
N ASN A 342 22.42 20.62 -13.26
CA ASN A 342 22.44 21.30 -11.98
C ASN A 342 21.57 22.57 -12.04
N VAL A 343 20.41 22.55 -11.37
CA VAL A 343 19.62 23.76 -11.09
C VAL A 343 20.04 24.40 -9.77
N PHE A 344 20.94 23.76 -9.00
CA PHE A 344 21.63 24.41 -7.89
C PHE A 344 22.87 25.18 -8.38
N GLY A 345 22.63 26.23 -9.16
CA GLY A 345 23.57 27.31 -9.40
C GLY A 345 22.92 28.60 -8.94
N GLY A 346 23.24 29.04 -7.72
CA GLY A 346 22.69 30.24 -7.13
C GLY A 346 22.95 31.47 -8.01
N SER A 347 21.87 32.05 -8.53
CA SER A 347 21.84 33.47 -8.87
C SER A 347 20.53 34.03 -8.35
N LYS A 348 20.63 35.12 -7.59
CA LYS A 348 19.50 35.85 -7.01
C LYS A 348 18.56 36.28 -8.14
N GLN A 349 17.49 35.53 -8.37
CA GLN A 349 16.35 36.04 -9.14
C GLN A 349 15.46 36.81 -8.17
N LYS A 350 15.31 38.11 -8.46
CA LYS A 350 14.30 38.98 -7.85
C LYS A 350 12.94 38.30 -7.91
N GLU A 351 12.26 38.22 -6.77
CA GLU A 351 10.82 37.95 -6.71
C GLU A 351 10.09 38.95 -7.60
N VAL A 352 9.53 38.46 -8.70
CA VAL A 352 8.41 39.10 -9.37
C VAL A 352 7.21 38.24 -9.02
N LEU A 353 6.35 38.75 -8.13
CA LEU A 353 5.05 38.16 -7.84
C LEU A 353 4.26 38.04 -9.15
N PRO A 354 3.66 36.88 -9.47
CA PRO A 354 2.74 36.80 -10.59
C PRO A 354 1.47 37.60 -10.25
N ASP A 355 1.06 38.43 -11.19
CA ASP A 355 -0.18 39.20 -11.16
C ASP A 355 -1.38 38.25 -11.12
N ASP A 356 -2.35 38.51 -10.24
CA ASP A 356 -3.54 37.68 -9.98
C ASP A 356 -4.52 37.60 -11.17
N SER A 357 -4.19 38.21 -12.32
CA SER A 357 -5.04 38.28 -13.50
C SER A 357 -4.95 37.05 -14.43
N GLU A 358 -3.88 36.25 -14.39
CA GLU A 358 -3.74 35.06 -15.26
C GLU A 358 -4.50 33.82 -14.75
N MET A 359 -4.76 33.72 -13.45
CA MET A 359 -5.49 32.57 -12.87
C MET A 359 -7.02 32.66 -13.09
N SER A 360 -7.51 33.84 -13.47
CA SER A 360 -8.93 34.11 -13.76
C SER A 360 -9.34 33.70 -15.20
N LEU A 361 -8.37 33.61 -16.13
CA LEU A 361 -8.62 33.27 -17.53
C LEU A 361 -8.72 31.76 -17.81
N LEU A 362 -8.24 30.90 -16.90
CA LEU A 362 -8.36 29.44 -17.01
C LEU A 362 -9.70 28.88 -16.51
N LEU A 363 -10.55 29.70 -15.88
CA LEU A 363 -11.82 29.28 -15.28
C LEU A 363 -13.08 29.75 -16.05
N THR A 364 -12.96 30.38 -17.21
CA THR A 364 -14.11 30.90 -17.98
C THR A 364 -14.18 30.48 -19.46
N ALA A 365 -13.42 29.47 -19.88
CA ALA A 365 -13.58 28.90 -21.22
C ALA A 365 -14.84 28.03 -21.31
N LYS A 366 -15.95 28.65 -21.73
CA LYS A 366 -17.16 27.95 -22.21
C LYS A 366 -16.78 27.02 -23.36
N SER A 367 -17.09 25.74 -23.19
CA SER A 367 -17.06 24.70 -24.23
C SER A 367 -17.90 25.09 -25.46
N PRO A 368 -17.35 25.03 -26.68
CA PRO A 368 -18.12 24.68 -27.85
C PRO A 368 -17.99 23.17 -28.10
N MET A 369 -19.14 22.50 -28.15
CA MET A 369 -19.25 21.13 -28.68
C MET A 369 -18.55 21.03 -30.04
N GLY A 370 -17.65 20.05 -30.17
CA GLY A 370 -17.00 19.71 -31.42
C GLY A 370 -16.28 18.36 -31.31
N ASN A 371 -16.94 17.31 -31.80
CA ASN A 371 -16.38 15.97 -31.96
C ASN A 371 -15.07 16.02 -32.77
N ARG A 372 -13.94 15.72 -32.14
CA ARG A 372 -12.72 15.25 -32.82
C ARG A 372 -12.13 14.08 -32.04
N LEU A 373 -12.35 12.89 -32.59
CA LEU A 373 -11.62 11.66 -32.28
C LEU A 373 -10.13 11.88 -32.56
N PHE A 374 -9.29 11.69 -31.54
CA PHE A 374 -7.86 11.45 -31.72
C PHE A 374 -7.62 9.93 -31.64
N PRO A 375 -6.74 9.36 -32.47
CA PRO A 375 -6.52 7.92 -32.52
C PRO A 375 -5.76 7.45 -31.27
N ALA A 376 -6.24 6.35 -30.70
CA ALA A 376 -5.57 5.66 -29.60
C ALA A 376 -4.22 5.10 -30.09
N SER A 377 -3.14 5.44 -29.40
CA SER A 377 -1.87 4.74 -29.56
C SER A 377 -2.02 3.32 -28.99
N GLU A 378 -1.81 2.32 -29.84
CA GLU A 378 -1.70 0.91 -29.46
C GLU A 378 -0.64 0.76 -28.35
N GLY A 379 -1.06 0.29 -27.16
CA GLY A 379 -0.13 -0.04 -26.08
C GLY A 379 -0.65 0.14 -24.65
N GLN A 380 -1.76 0.85 -24.43
CA GLN A 380 -2.39 0.93 -23.11
C GLN A 380 -3.63 0.04 -23.09
N LYS A 381 -3.46 -1.23 -22.70
CA LYS A 381 -4.60 -2.01 -22.19
C LYS A 381 -5.17 -1.22 -21.01
N SER A 382 -6.45 -0.86 -21.09
CA SER A 382 -7.17 -0.23 -19.98
C SER A 382 -7.01 -1.08 -18.72
N VAL A 383 -6.79 -0.43 -17.58
CA VAL A 383 -6.72 -1.07 -16.25
C VAL A 383 -7.96 -1.95 -16.02
N ALA A 384 -9.12 -1.58 -16.56
CA ALA A 384 -10.34 -2.39 -16.52
C ALA A 384 -10.23 -3.73 -17.25
N ILE A 385 -9.45 -3.83 -18.34
CA ILE A 385 -9.21 -5.09 -19.07
C ILE A 385 -8.25 -5.98 -18.29
N SER A 386 -7.21 -5.41 -17.67
CA SER A 386 -6.32 -6.15 -16.77
C SER A 386 -7.05 -6.65 -15.51
N ILE A 387 -8.04 -5.89 -15.04
CA ILE A 387 -8.95 -6.27 -13.96
C ILE A 387 -9.82 -7.44 -14.42
N MET A 388 -10.50 -7.34 -15.57
CA MET A 388 -11.33 -8.43 -16.11
C MET A 388 -10.54 -9.72 -16.37
N GLU A 389 -9.33 -9.64 -16.94
CA GLU A 389 -8.46 -10.81 -17.16
C GLU A 389 -8.04 -11.47 -15.83
N SER A 390 -7.74 -10.69 -14.78
CA SER A 390 -7.43 -11.24 -13.44
C SER A 390 -8.65 -11.82 -12.73
N PHE A 391 -9.84 -11.32 -13.04
CA PHE A 391 -11.12 -11.82 -12.53
C PHE A 391 -11.59 -13.08 -13.24
N GLU A 392 -11.35 -13.21 -14.55
CA GLU A 392 -11.58 -14.46 -15.28
C GLU A 392 -10.68 -15.59 -14.76
N ASP A 393 -9.41 -15.29 -14.46
CA ASP A 393 -8.50 -16.25 -13.84
C ASP A 393 -8.98 -16.71 -12.45
N LEU A 394 -9.60 -15.82 -11.64
CA LEU A 394 -10.18 -16.16 -10.33
C LEU A 394 -11.54 -16.89 -10.43
N ARG A 395 -12.27 -16.69 -11.52
CA ARG A 395 -13.61 -17.27 -11.76
C ARG A 395 -13.55 -18.65 -12.42
N LEU A 396 -12.46 -18.95 -13.13
CA LEU A 396 -12.22 -20.21 -13.84
C LEU A 396 -11.50 -21.28 -12.97
N GLU A 397 -11.03 -20.90 -11.78
CA GLU A 397 -10.59 -21.83 -10.71
C GLU A 397 -11.74 -22.19 -9.75
#